data_AF-A0AAJ1KD10-F1
#
_entry.id   AF-A0AAJ1KD10-F1
#
_cell.length_a   1.000
_cell.length_b   1.000
_cell.length_c   1.000
_cell.angle_alpha   90.00
_cell.angle_beta   90.00
_cell.angle_gamma   90.00
#
_symmetry.space_group_name_H-M   'P 1'
#
loop_
_entity.id
_entity.type
_entity.pdbx_description
1 polymer ?
#
loop_
_entity_poly.entity_id
_entity_poly.type
_entity_poly.pdbx_seq_one_letter_code
_entity_poly.pdbx_strand_id
1 'polypeptide(L)'
;MPEIQHVHPILVHFPIVLIYTLVVIDLAALAGSNAVTMRSGVGTISTFVAVAAGLFAIATWLFGGMALDHAEAAGFSSEIAEIHESLGTASAIAFLGWALVRLALWVRNRELGTLSLAIPAIEIAGAALVTVTGYYGGQLVYDLGVNVTKAAVGG
;
A
#
# COMPACT_ATOMS: atom_id res chain seq x y z
N MET A 1 15.41 -19.70 -3.86
CA MET A 1 14.66 -18.42 -3.81
C MET A 1 13.20 -18.79 -3.57
N PRO A 2 12.40 -17.99 -2.84
CA PRO A 2 10.98 -18.28 -2.69
C PRO A 2 10.31 -18.32 -4.07
N GLU A 3 9.30 -19.17 -4.23
CA GLU A 3 8.48 -19.21 -5.44
C GLU A 3 7.76 -17.86 -5.63
N ILE A 4 7.54 -17.46 -6.88
CA ILE A 4 7.07 -16.12 -7.23
C ILE A 4 5.74 -15.79 -6.54
N GLN A 5 4.84 -16.78 -6.41
CA GLN A 5 3.54 -16.59 -5.77
C GLN A 5 3.63 -16.32 -4.25
N HIS A 6 4.76 -16.61 -3.60
CA HIS A 6 4.97 -16.32 -2.18
C HIS A 6 5.60 -14.95 -1.91
N VAL A 7 6.08 -14.25 -2.95
CA VAL A 7 6.70 -12.92 -2.78
C VAL A 7 5.65 -11.85 -2.51
N HIS A 8 4.53 -11.87 -3.23
CA HIS A 8 3.46 -10.88 -3.07
C HIS A 8 2.91 -10.81 -1.63
N PRO A 9 2.53 -11.91 -0.96
CA PRO A 9 2.07 -11.87 0.43
C PRO A 9 3.11 -11.35 1.43
N ILE A 10 4.40 -11.42 1.11
CA ILE A 10 5.44 -10.78 1.95
C ILE A 10 5.41 -9.27 1.72
N LEU A 11 5.37 -8.84 0.46
CA LEU A 11 5.45 -7.42 0.08
C LEU A 11 4.25 -6.59 0.53
N VAL A 12 3.03 -7.15 0.57
CA VAL A 12 1.82 -6.40 0.97
C VAL A 12 1.92 -5.77 2.36
N HIS A 13 2.74 -6.33 3.27
CA HIS A 13 2.92 -5.79 4.62
C HIS A 13 3.51 -4.38 4.62
N PHE A 14 4.42 -4.09 3.68
CA PHE A 14 5.11 -2.81 3.62
C PHE A 14 4.15 -1.64 3.30
N PRO A 15 3.41 -1.61 2.17
CA PRO A 15 2.52 -0.49 1.90
C PRO A 15 1.41 -0.37 2.96
N ILE A 16 0.93 -1.49 3.53
CA ILE A 16 -0.05 -1.47 4.64
C ILE A 16 0.54 -0.76 5.85
N VAL A 17 1.65 -1.25 6.39
CA VAL A 17 2.21 -0.68 7.64
C VAL A 17 2.71 0.74 7.41
N LEU A 18 3.32 1.04 6.27
CA LEU A 18 3.86 2.37 5.99
C LEU A 18 2.77 3.43 5.86
N ILE A 19 1.62 3.14 5.24
CA ILE A 19 0.54 4.15 5.15
C ILE A 19 -0.09 4.44 6.51
N TYR A 20 -0.29 3.40 7.34
CA TYR A 20 -0.77 3.59 8.71
C TYR A 20 0.24 4.35 9.58
N THR A 21 1.53 4.03 9.43
CA THR A 21 2.61 4.73 10.12
C THR A 21 2.66 6.20 9.69
N LEU A 22 2.46 6.48 8.40
CA LEU A 22 2.43 7.84 7.86
C LEU A 22 1.28 8.65 8.47
N VAL A 23 0.06 8.09 8.54
CA VAL A 23 -1.10 8.72 9.20
C VAL A 23 -0.74 9.12 10.64
N VAL A 24 -0.12 8.22 11.41
CA VAL A 24 0.25 8.49 12.80
C VAL A 24 1.32 9.59 12.90
N ILE A 25 2.36 9.52 12.07
CA ILE A 25 3.43 10.53 12.03
C ILE A 25 2.86 11.91 11.70
N ASP A 26 2.03 12.02 10.67
CA ASP A 26 1.56 13.30 10.18
C ASP A 26 0.50 13.92 11.11
N LEU A 27 -0.37 13.11 11.71
CA LEU A 27 -1.27 13.57 12.77
C LEU A 27 -0.50 14.06 14.01
N ALA A 28 0.50 13.32 14.46
CA ALA A 28 1.33 13.71 15.61
C ALA A 28 2.14 14.99 15.31
N ALA A 29 2.67 15.11 14.09
CA ALA A 29 3.40 16.29 13.64
C ALA A 29 2.51 17.53 13.65
N LEU A 30 1.30 17.44 13.08
CA LEU A 30 0.34 18.55 13.06
C LEU A 30 -0.15 18.93 14.46
N ALA A 31 -0.38 17.95 15.34
CA ALA A 31 -0.72 18.22 16.75
C ALA A 31 0.40 18.98 17.49
N GLY A 32 1.65 18.77 17.08
CA GLY A 32 2.82 19.52 17.56
C GLY A 32 3.16 20.78 16.75
N SER A 33 2.28 21.23 15.85
CA SER A 33 2.51 22.38 14.95
C SER A 33 3.75 22.25 14.07
N ASN A 34 4.13 21.02 13.69
CA ASN A 34 5.26 20.75 12.81
C ASN A 34 4.82 20.64 11.34
N ALA A 35 5.54 21.31 10.45
CA ALA A 35 5.34 21.17 9.02
C ALA A 35 5.94 19.85 8.49
N VAL A 36 5.08 18.98 7.98
CA VAL A 36 5.46 17.67 7.41
C VAL A 36 5.98 17.75 5.98
N THR A 37 5.72 18.85 5.26
CA THR A 37 6.11 19.04 3.85
C THR A 37 7.43 19.78 3.68
N MET A 38 8.06 20.21 4.78
CA MET A 38 9.28 21.00 4.75
C MET A 38 10.50 20.12 5.01
N ARG A 39 11.69 20.64 4.70
CA ARG A 39 12.99 20.00 4.98
C ARG A 39 13.37 20.12 6.46
N SER A 40 12.47 19.68 7.33
CA SER A 40 12.68 19.48 8.76
C SER A 40 12.97 18.00 9.04
N GLY A 41 13.37 17.65 10.27
CA GLY A 41 13.54 16.24 10.66
C GLY A 41 12.25 15.44 10.47
N VAL A 42 11.14 15.93 11.02
CA VAL A 42 9.81 15.29 10.90
C VAL A 42 9.32 15.27 9.46
N GLY A 43 9.45 16.38 8.72
CA GLY A 43 8.99 16.44 7.33
C GLY A 43 9.80 15.56 6.38
N THR A 44 11.09 15.38 6.65
CA THR A 44 11.94 14.41 5.95
C THR A 44 11.49 12.98 6.25
N ILE A 45 11.29 12.62 7.52
CA ILE A 45 10.80 11.28 7.89
C ILE A 45 9.46 10.99 7.22
N SER A 46 8.47 11.88 7.39
CA SER A 46 7.15 11.78 6.76
C SER A 46 7.26 11.58 5.25
N THR A 47 8.04 12.42 4.57
CA THR A 47 8.18 12.34 3.11
C THR A 47 8.80 11.03 2.64
N PHE A 48 9.86 10.56 3.30
CA PHE A 48 10.51 9.31 2.90
C PHE A 48 9.70 8.06 3.27
N VAL A 49 8.88 8.12 4.33
CA VAL A 49 7.88 7.06 4.61
C VAL A 49 6.83 6.99 3.50
N ALA A 50 6.31 8.14 3.02
CA ALA A 50 5.38 8.17 1.89
C ALA A 50 6.01 7.63 0.60
N VAL A 51 7.26 8.00 0.32
CA VAL A 51 8.01 7.49 -0.84
C VAL A 51 8.21 5.98 -0.74
N ALA A 52 8.61 5.47 0.43
CA ALA A 52 8.73 4.04 0.65
C ALA A 52 7.38 3.32 0.44
N ALA A 53 6.28 3.87 0.96
CA ALA A 53 4.95 3.30 0.77
C ALA A 53 4.58 3.20 -0.72
N GLY A 54 4.84 4.25 -1.51
CA GLY A 54 4.61 4.23 -2.96
C GLY A 54 5.47 3.20 -3.70
N LEU A 55 6.77 3.13 -3.39
CA LEU A 55 7.68 2.16 -4.02
C LEU A 55 7.29 0.71 -3.70
N PHE A 56 6.98 0.42 -2.43
CA PHE A 56 6.53 -0.91 -2.02
C PHE A 56 5.14 -1.25 -2.56
N ALA A 57 4.24 -0.28 -2.75
CA ALA A 57 2.95 -0.52 -3.39
C ALA A 57 3.12 -0.94 -4.86
N ILE A 58 4.03 -0.28 -5.60
CA ILE A 58 4.34 -0.66 -6.99
C ILE A 58 4.97 -2.06 -7.04
N ALA A 59 5.93 -2.35 -6.17
CA ALA A 59 6.51 -3.69 -6.08
C ALA A 59 5.43 -4.74 -5.77
N THR A 60 4.59 -4.48 -4.77
CA THR A 60 3.48 -5.37 -4.38
C THR A 60 2.53 -5.65 -5.53
N TRP A 61 2.15 -4.62 -6.30
CA TRP A 61 1.29 -4.74 -7.47
C TRP A 61 1.93 -5.59 -8.58
N LEU A 62 3.21 -5.35 -8.90
CA LEU A 62 3.94 -6.14 -9.91
C LEU A 62 4.00 -7.63 -9.53
N PHE A 63 4.36 -7.94 -8.28
CA PHE A 63 4.41 -9.32 -7.81
C PHE A 63 3.01 -9.94 -7.64
N GLY A 64 1.99 -9.12 -7.40
CA GLY A 64 0.59 -9.57 -7.36
C GLY A 64 0.11 -10.03 -8.72
N GLY A 65 0.37 -9.26 -9.78
CA GLY A 65 0.06 -9.65 -11.16
C GLY A 65 0.77 -10.95 -11.55
N MET A 66 2.07 -11.07 -11.29
CA MET A 66 2.81 -12.32 -11.55
C MET A 66 2.26 -13.53 -10.78
N ALA A 67 1.77 -13.33 -9.56
CA ALA A 67 1.15 -14.40 -8.76
C ALA A 67 -0.24 -14.79 -9.28
N LEU A 68 -0.99 -13.82 -9.82
CA LEU A 68 -2.28 -14.06 -10.46
C LEU A 68 -2.10 -14.79 -11.80
N ASP A 69 -1.19 -14.34 -12.66
CA ASP A 69 -0.85 -15.00 -13.93
C ASP A 69 -0.50 -16.49 -13.71
N HIS A 70 0.26 -16.79 -12.65
CA HIS A 70 0.58 -18.17 -12.28
C HIS A 70 -0.67 -18.98 -11.91
N ALA A 71 -1.58 -18.40 -11.14
CA ALA A 71 -2.83 -19.08 -10.74
C ALA A 71 -3.75 -19.29 -11.95
N GLU A 72 -3.89 -18.29 -12.82
CA GLU A 72 -4.70 -18.37 -14.05
C GLU A 72 -4.17 -19.41 -15.02
N ALA A 73 -2.85 -19.52 -15.17
CA ALA A 73 -2.22 -20.58 -15.96
C ALA A 73 -2.51 -21.99 -15.40
N ALA A 74 -2.80 -22.09 -14.10
CA ALA A 74 -3.26 -23.32 -13.45
C ALA A 74 -4.79 -23.52 -13.48
N GLY A 75 -5.53 -22.63 -14.17
CA GLY A 75 -6.98 -22.71 -14.35
C GLY A 75 -7.81 -21.99 -13.31
N PHE A 76 -7.21 -21.15 -12.46
CA PHE A 76 -7.95 -20.32 -11.50
C PHE A 76 -8.60 -19.11 -12.17
N SER A 77 -9.82 -18.77 -11.76
CA SER A 77 -10.53 -17.54 -12.13
C SER A 77 -11.57 -17.22 -11.07
N SER A 78 -11.73 -15.94 -10.72
CA SER A 78 -12.69 -15.49 -9.71
C SER A 78 -12.93 -13.98 -9.80
N GLU A 79 -14.18 -13.55 -9.65
CA GLU A 79 -14.54 -12.13 -9.52
C GLU A 79 -13.82 -11.45 -8.33
N ILE A 80 -13.56 -12.20 -7.25
CA ILE A 80 -12.80 -11.70 -6.09
C ILE A 80 -11.36 -11.33 -6.50
N ALA A 81 -10.77 -12.09 -7.43
CA ALA A 81 -9.41 -11.84 -7.90
C ALA A 81 -9.35 -10.57 -8.76
N GLU A 82 -10.32 -10.38 -9.66
CA GLU A 82 -10.45 -9.18 -10.47
C GLU A 82 -10.68 -7.92 -9.61
N ILE A 83 -11.52 -8.01 -8.58
CA ILE A 83 -11.74 -6.92 -7.62
C ILE A 83 -10.44 -6.60 -6.86
N HIS A 84 -9.77 -7.62 -6.33
CA HIS A 84 -8.51 -7.44 -5.61
C HIS A 84 -7.42 -6.82 -6.50
N GLU A 85 -7.26 -7.31 -7.74
CA GLU A 85 -6.30 -6.78 -8.71
C GLU A 85 -6.60 -5.32 -9.06
N SER A 86 -7.87 -4.99 -9.31
CA SER A 86 -8.31 -3.62 -9.61
C SER A 86 -8.01 -2.67 -8.43
N LEU A 87 -8.30 -3.11 -7.20
CA LEU A 87 -7.99 -2.36 -5.98
C LEU A 87 -6.49 -2.26 -5.71
N GLY A 88 -5.72 -3.30 -6.04
CA GLY A 88 -4.26 -3.31 -5.96
C GLY A 88 -3.65 -2.29 -6.91
N THR A 89 -4.16 -2.24 -8.15
CA THR A 89 -3.79 -1.24 -9.17
C THR A 89 -4.11 0.17 -8.70
N ALA A 90 -5.33 0.39 -8.19
CA ALA A 90 -5.73 1.68 -7.63
C ALA A 90 -4.83 2.11 -6.46
N SER A 91 -4.50 1.19 -5.55
CA SER A 91 -3.59 1.44 -4.43
C SER A 91 -2.19 1.82 -4.88
N ALA A 92 -1.64 1.10 -5.85
CA ALA A 92 -0.31 1.36 -6.38
C ALA A 92 -0.21 2.75 -7.04
N ILE A 93 -1.20 3.10 -7.87
CA ILE A 93 -1.28 4.42 -8.51
C ILE A 93 -1.46 5.52 -7.47
N ALA A 94 -2.37 5.33 -6.50
CA ALA A 94 -2.64 6.32 -5.46
C ALA A 94 -1.41 6.58 -4.60
N PHE A 95 -0.72 5.52 -4.15
CA PHE A 95 0.42 5.65 -3.25
C PHE A 95 1.65 6.19 -3.97
N LEU A 96 1.89 5.80 -5.22
CA LEU A 96 2.94 6.40 -6.04
C LEU A 96 2.64 7.87 -6.33
N GLY A 97 1.40 8.20 -6.71
CA GLY A 97 0.98 9.58 -6.92
C GLY A 97 1.17 10.44 -5.68
N TRP A 98 0.77 9.91 -4.52
CA TRP A 98 0.98 10.59 -3.23
C TRP A 98 2.45 10.77 -2.90
N ALA A 99 3.28 9.73 -3.08
CA ALA A 99 4.74 9.80 -2.90
C ALA A 99 5.36 10.91 -3.75
N LEU A 100 4.97 11.03 -5.02
CA LEU A 100 5.48 12.06 -5.93
C LEU A 100 5.05 13.47 -5.52
N VAL A 101 3.78 13.66 -5.15
CA VAL A 101 3.29 14.94 -4.61
C VAL A 101 4.05 15.31 -3.35
N ARG A 102 4.21 14.35 -2.43
CA ARG A 102 4.91 14.51 -1.16
C ARG A 102 6.35 14.94 -1.36
N LEU A 103 7.07 14.21 -2.22
CA LEU A 103 8.45 14.50 -2.57
C LEU A 103 8.56 15.87 -3.25
N ALA A 104 7.64 16.24 -4.14
CA ALA A 104 7.66 17.54 -4.80
C ALA A 104 7.47 18.71 -3.81
N LEU A 105 6.55 18.57 -2.84
CA LEU A 105 6.36 19.57 -1.78
C LEU A 105 7.61 19.71 -0.90
N TRP A 106 8.22 18.59 -0.52
CA TRP A 106 9.46 18.55 0.28
C TRP A 106 10.67 19.12 -0.46
N VAL A 107 10.87 18.75 -1.73
CA VAL A 107 11.94 19.32 -2.56
C VAL A 107 11.75 20.82 -2.71
N ARG A 108 10.51 21.31 -2.85
CA ARG A 108 10.20 22.74 -2.93
C ARG A 108 10.16 23.45 -1.57
N ASN A 109 10.35 22.71 -0.47
CA ASN A 109 10.28 23.21 0.91
C ASN A 109 9.01 24.04 1.18
N ARG A 110 7.85 23.57 0.69
CA ARG A 110 6.58 24.31 0.76
C ARG A 110 5.70 23.83 1.90
N GLU A 111 5.25 24.75 2.74
CA GLU A 111 4.19 24.49 3.71
C GLU A 111 2.81 24.71 3.08
N LEU A 112 1.81 23.93 3.51
CA LEU A 112 0.43 24.04 3.02
C LEU A 112 -0.46 24.96 3.89
N GLY A 113 0.06 25.50 5.00
CA GLY A 113 -0.68 26.37 5.90
C GLY A 113 -2.01 25.75 6.36
N THR A 114 -3.12 26.42 6.05
CA THR A 114 -4.48 25.94 6.40
C THR A 114 -4.88 24.63 5.71
N LEU A 115 -4.23 24.27 4.60
CA LEU A 115 -4.46 23.00 3.89
C LEU A 115 -3.62 21.84 4.46
N SER A 116 -2.87 22.05 5.54
CA SER A 116 -2.06 21.00 6.17
C SER A 116 -2.88 19.78 6.62
N LEU A 117 -4.15 19.97 7.02
CA LEU A 117 -5.06 18.89 7.38
C LEU A 117 -5.46 17.99 6.19
N ALA A 118 -5.29 18.45 4.95
CA ALA A 118 -5.56 17.62 3.77
C ALA A 118 -4.58 16.45 3.67
N ILE A 119 -3.37 16.59 4.22
CA ILE A 119 -2.32 15.57 4.18
C ILE A 119 -2.75 14.29 4.92
N PRO A 120 -3.02 14.31 6.24
CA PRO A 120 -3.47 13.11 6.92
C PRO A 120 -4.84 12.63 6.45
N ALA A 121 -5.71 13.52 5.93
CA ALA A 121 -6.99 13.11 5.36
C ALA A 121 -6.80 12.21 4.11
N ILE A 122 -5.88 12.57 3.23
CA ILE A 122 -5.50 11.74 2.06
C ILE A 122 -4.88 10.42 2.52
N GLU A 123 -4.04 10.44 3.55
CA GLU A 123 -3.38 9.24 4.07
C GLU A 123 -4.35 8.28 4.76
N ILE A 124 -5.35 8.81 5.48
CA ILE A 124 -6.46 8.02 6.05
C ILE A 124 -7.28 7.38 4.94
N ALA A 125 -7.57 8.11 3.86
CA ALA A 125 -8.25 7.55 2.70
C ALA A 125 -7.40 6.45 2.04
N GLY A 126 -6.08 6.62 1.96
CA GLY A 126 -5.14 5.61 1.51
C GLY A 126 -5.11 4.36 2.41
N ALA A 127 -5.15 4.54 3.72
CA ALA A 127 -5.22 3.45 4.69
C ALA A 127 -6.54 2.66 4.56
N ALA A 128 -7.66 3.35 4.36
CA ALA A 128 -8.94 2.72 4.08
C ALA A 128 -8.90 1.92 2.77
N LEU A 129 -8.33 2.50 1.70
CA LEU A 129 -8.18 1.83 0.41
C LEU A 129 -7.38 0.53 0.55
N VAL A 130 -6.18 0.56 1.15
CA VAL A 130 -5.34 -0.64 1.29
C VAL A 130 -5.97 -1.68 2.22
N THR A 131 -6.80 -1.27 3.18
CA THR A 131 -7.57 -2.20 4.02
C THR A 131 -8.58 -2.98 3.20
N VAL A 132 -9.32 -2.30 2.32
CA VAL A 132 -10.29 -2.97 1.44
C VAL A 132 -9.55 -3.87 0.44
N THR A 133 -8.42 -3.43 -0.13
CA THR A 133 -7.57 -4.27 -0.97
C THR A 133 -7.11 -5.54 -0.24
N GLY A 134 -6.64 -5.38 0.99
CA GLY A 134 -6.17 -6.47 1.84
C GLY A 134 -7.30 -7.42 2.26
N TYR A 135 -8.51 -6.92 2.45
CA TYR A 135 -9.70 -7.74 2.74
C TYR A 135 -9.97 -8.75 1.61
N TYR A 136 -10.06 -8.29 0.36
CA TYR A 136 -10.25 -9.18 -0.79
C TYR A 136 -9.03 -10.09 -1.03
N GLY A 137 -7.81 -9.59 -0.78
CA GLY A 137 -6.60 -10.42 -0.82
C GLY A 137 -6.65 -11.56 0.22
N GLY A 138 -7.20 -11.28 1.40
CA GLY A 138 -7.45 -12.28 2.43
C GLY A 138 -8.44 -13.34 1.96
N GLN A 139 -9.54 -12.96 1.30
CA GLN A 139 -10.51 -13.91 0.75
C GLN A 139 -9.88 -14.84 -0.30
N LEU A 140 -8.98 -14.33 -1.15
CA LEU A 140 -8.26 -15.18 -2.12
C LEU A 140 -7.46 -16.29 -1.44
N VAL A 141 -6.81 -15.99 -0.31
CA VAL A 141 -5.96 -16.95 0.41
C VAL A 141 -6.80 -17.86 1.31
N TYR A 142 -7.66 -17.29 2.15
CA TYR A 142 -8.37 -18.02 3.20
C TYR A 142 -9.63 -18.74 2.72
N ASP A 143 -10.36 -18.15 1.76
CA ASP A 143 -11.63 -18.72 1.30
C ASP A 143 -11.45 -19.54 0.02
N LEU A 144 -10.61 -19.05 -0.91
CA LEU A 144 -10.40 -19.69 -2.22
C LEU A 144 -9.15 -20.56 -2.29
N GLY A 145 -8.23 -20.44 -1.33
CA GLY A 145 -7.00 -21.24 -1.30
C GLY A 145 -6.07 -20.98 -2.49
N VAL A 146 -6.07 -19.76 -3.03
CA VAL A 146 -5.20 -19.37 -4.15
C VAL A 146 -3.75 -19.42 -3.70
N ASN A 147 -2.91 -20.10 -4.49
CA ASN A 147 -1.47 -20.16 -4.26
C ASN A 147 -1.04 -20.71 -2.89
N VAL A 148 -1.91 -21.48 -2.22
CA VAL A 148 -1.56 -22.24 -1.02
C VAL A 148 -1.62 -23.73 -1.29
N THR A 149 -0.70 -24.50 -0.70
CA THR A 149 -0.77 -25.95 -0.73
C THR A 149 -2.02 -26.37 0.06
N LYS A 150 -2.99 -27.04 -0.58
CA LYS A 150 -4.08 -27.69 0.16
C LYS A 150 -3.43 -28.59 1.21
N ALA A 151 -3.64 -28.29 2.49
CA ALA A 151 -3.43 -29.30 3.52
C ALA A 151 -4.31 -30.48 3.11
N ALA A 152 -3.69 -31.65 2.92
CA ALA A 152 -4.41 -32.87 2.60
C ALA A 152 -5.55 -33.02 3.62
N VAL A 153 -6.79 -32.88 3.16
CA VAL A 153 -7.95 -33.32 3.93
C VAL A 153 -7.92 -34.84 3.84
N GLY A 154 -7.07 -35.43 4.68
CA GLY A 154 -7.15 -36.83 5.04
C GLY A 154 -8.31 -36.99 6.01
N GLY A 155 -9.45 -37.40 5.48
CA GLY A 155 -10.61 -37.91 6.20
C GLY A 155 -11.10 -39.15 5.48
#